data_AF-A0A661NPM0-F1
#
_entry.id   AF-A0A661NPM0-F1
#
_cell.length_a   1.000
_cell.length_b   1.000
_cell.length_c   1.000
_cell.angle_alpha   90.00
_cell.angle_beta   90.00
_cell.angle_gamma   90.00
#
_symmetry.space_group_name_H-M   'P 1'
#
loop_
_entity.id
_entity.type
_entity.pdbx_description
1 polymer ?
#
loop_
_entity_poly.entity_id
_entity_poly.type
_entity_poly.pdbx_seq_one_letter_code
_entity_poly.pdbx_strand_id
1 'polypeptide(L)'
;MRVFLTSLALALALLTACGGALGSEAGGGEVEEVDEGDAMAPPTPLTLPSLDVDRDSLSEGMLFGWELAEESFDFDRPPAPPSGATDDYQAWADEELATWIERKTTTVSAARGELDQAAEESLRQRIIAGALVGLMYESIGRALRSLPVPATIQTDREIAEVFRSILVSQARPYFGFATRAYDACRQNALGGPAGMRHWSDYCAARKDYLPVDE
;
A
#
# COMPACT_ATOMS: atom_id res chain seq x y z
N MET A 1 -16.92 37.19 75.89
CA MET A 1 -16.60 35.84 75.37
C MET A 1 -15.26 35.90 74.63
N ARG A 2 -14.17 35.62 75.36
CA ARG A 2 -12.92 35.03 74.83
C ARG A 2 -13.19 33.50 74.79
N VAL A 3 -12.73 32.70 73.82
CA VAL A 3 -11.44 32.01 73.69
C VAL A 3 -11.60 31.14 72.41
N PHE A 4 -10.90 31.29 71.26
CA PHE A 4 -9.49 31.04 70.88
C PHE A 4 -8.95 29.60 71.05
N LEU A 5 -8.68 28.95 69.90
CA LEU A 5 -7.60 27.98 69.57
C LEU A 5 -7.32 26.74 70.45
N THR A 6 -7.25 25.56 69.80
CA THR A 6 -6.14 24.56 69.86
C THR A 6 -6.52 23.37 68.96
N SER A 7 -5.92 23.19 67.77
CA SER A 7 -4.68 22.45 67.51
C SER A 7 -4.69 21.01 67.99
N LEU A 8 -4.79 20.06 67.05
CA LEU A 8 -3.89 18.92 67.04
C LEU A 8 -3.58 18.53 65.60
N ALA A 9 -2.42 19.00 65.14
CA ALA A 9 -1.71 18.41 64.02
C ALA A 9 -1.07 17.12 64.51
N LEU A 10 -1.25 16.02 63.77
CA LEU A 10 -0.26 14.97 63.74
C LEU A 10 -0.13 14.48 62.30
N ALA A 11 1.01 14.81 61.71
CA ALA A 11 1.46 14.31 60.43
C ALA A 11 1.93 12.87 60.61
N LEU A 12 1.60 12.01 59.65
CA LEU A 12 2.44 10.88 59.26
C LEU A 12 2.42 10.77 57.74
N ALA A 13 3.60 10.79 57.15
CA ALA A 13 3.86 10.85 55.72
C ALA A 13 4.04 9.45 55.10
N LEU A 14 4.04 9.43 53.75
CA LEU A 14 4.63 8.43 52.83
C LEU A 14 3.75 7.16 52.61
N LEU A 15 3.43 6.66 51.40
CA LEU A 15 4.07 6.66 50.08
C LEU A 15 3.08 6.22 48.95
N THR A 16 3.44 6.54 47.69
CA THR A 16 3.18 5.80 46.42
C THR A 16 1.74 5.69 45.89
N ALA A 17 1.36 6.44 44.85
CA ALA A 17 1.63 6.22 43.41
C ALA A 17 0.81 5.06 42.79
N CYS A 18 -0.20 5.42 41.99
CA CYS A 18 -0.47 4.87 40.66
C CYS A 18 -1.57 5.71 39.99
N GLY A 19 -1.15 6.68 39.18
CA GLY A 19 -1.97 7.20 38.09
C GLY A 19 -1.95 6.17 36.97
N GLY A 20 -3.12 5.63 36.64
CA GLY A 20 -3.34 4.89 35.39
C GLY A 20 -4.03 5.83 34.42
N ALA A 21 -3.23 6.61 33.69
CA ALA A 21 -3.70 7.27 32.49
C ALA A 21 -4.16 6.18 31.51
N LEU A 22 -5.37 6.31 30.96
CA LEU A 22 -5.79 5.57 29.79
C LEU A 22 -4.90 6.04 28.64
N GLY A 23 -3.77 5.36 28.49
CA GLY A 23 -2.92 5.46 27.32
C GLY A 23 -3.75 5.03 26.12
N SER A 24 -4.08 6.01 25.27
CA SER A 24 -4.31 5.74 23.86
C SER A 24 -3.04 5.08 23.35
N GLU A 25 -3.07 3.76 23.21
CA GLU A 25 -2.05 3.02 22.47
C GLU A 25 -2.12 3.51 21.03
N ALA A 26 -1.32 4.52 20.74
CA ALA A 26 -0.79 4.71 19.40
C ALA A 26 -0.07 3.40 19.08
N GLY A 27 -0.74 2.55 18.29
CA GLY A 27 -0.18 1.31 17.80
C GLY A 27 1.11 1.61 17.05
N GLY A 28 2.24 1.46 17.74
CA GLY A 28 3.51 1.21 17.09
C GLY A 28 3.37 -0.15 16.44
N GLY A 29 2.92 -0.18 15.20
CA GLY A 29 3.00 -1.39 14.39
C GLY A 29 4.47 -1.81 14.35
N GLU A 30 4.76 -3.02 14.82
CA GLU A 30 5.99 -3.70 14.45
C GLU A 30 6.12 -3.59 12.93
N VAL A 31 7.29 -3.14 12.46
CA VAL A 31 7.60 -3.16 11.03
C VAL A 31 7.60 -4.63 10.65
N GLU A 32 6.51 -5.07 10.02
CA GLU A 32 6.38 -6.44 9.53
C GLU A 32 7.54 -6.68 8.55
N GLU A 33 8.43 -7.60 8.90
CA GLU A 33 9.57 -7.95 8.06
C GLU A 33 9.01 -8.56 6.77
N VAL A 34 9.19 -7.85 5.66
CA VAL A 34 8.69 -8.30 4.36
C VAL A 34 9.72 -9.27 3.78
N ASP A 35 9.35 -10.54 3.69
CA ASP A 35 10.20 -11.57 3.12
C ASP A 35 10.34 -11.40 1.60
N GLU A 36 11.58 -11.53 1.12
CA GLU A 36 11.91 -11.52 -0.30
C GLU A 36 11.18 -12.66 -1.03
N GLY A 37 10.53 -12.35 -2.15
CA GLY A 37 9.73 -13.32 -2.89
C GLY A 37 8.39 -13.70 -2.25
N ASP A 38 7.94 -13.01 -1.18
CA ASP A 38 6.60 -13.22 -0.63
C ASP A 38 5.52 -12.62 -1.55
N ALA A 39 4.86 -13.50 -2.30
CA ALA A 39 3.75 -13.13 -3.17
C ALA A 39 2.49 -12.69 -2.41
N MET A 40 2.39 -12.91 -1.10
CA MET A 40 1.20 -12.63 -0.28
C MET A 40 1.32 -11.32 0.51
N ALA A 41 2.53 -10.81 0.71
CA ALA A 41 2.79 -9.53 1.35
C ALA A 41 2.16 -8.33 0.60
N PRO A 42 1.98 -7.16 1.25
CA PRO A 42 1.55 -5.94 0.56
C PRO A 42 2.44 -5.62 -0.67
N PRO A 43 1.89 -5.06 -1.76
CA PRO A 43 2.67 -4.83 -2.97
C PRO A 43 3.73 -3.76 -2.75
N THR A 44 5.00 -4.17 -2.83
CA THR A 44 6.18 -3.31 -2.77
C THR A 44 7.35 -4.00 -3.51
N PRO A 45 8.32 -3.25 -4.08
CA PRO A 45 9.51 -3.84 -4.71
C PRO A 45 10.32 -4.74 -3.77
N LEU A 46 10.19 -4.59 -2.44
CA LEU A 46 10.84 -5.47 -1.45
C LEU A 46 10.34 -6.91 -1.48
N THR A 47 9.12 -7.15 -1.99
CA THR A 47 8.57 -8.52 -2.13
C THR A 47 9.10 -9.24 -3.36
N LEU A 48 9.86 -8.56 -4.23
CA LEU A 48 10.35 -9.20 -5.45
C LEU A 48 11.33 -10.33 -5.10
N PRO A 49 11.34 -11.43 -5.87
CA PRO A 49 12.34 -12.48 -5.66
C PRO A 49 13.74 -12.00 -6.00
N SER A 50 14.75 -12.76 -5.57
CA SER A 50 16.14 -12.44 -5.86
C SER A 50 16.44 -12.42 -7.35
N LEU A 51 17.30 -11.49 -7.74
CA LEU A 51 17.89 -11.45 -9.07
C LEU A 51 18.99 -12.51 -9.19
N ASP A 52 19.23 -13.02 -10.40
CA ASP A 52 20.37 -13.89 -10.71
C ASP A 52 21.63 -13.10 -11.11
N VAL A 53 21.58 -11.77 -11.00
CA VAL A 53 22.65 -10.81 -11.26
C VAL A 53 22.57 -9.66 -10.26
N ASP A 54 23.66 -8.91 -10.09
CA ASP A 54 23.64 -7.70 -9.28
C ASP A 54 22.72 -6.63 -9.91
N ARG A 55 21.95 -5.90 -9.08
CA ARG A 55 21.04 -4.82 -9.55
C ARG A 55 21.80 -3.77 -10.37
N ASP A 56 23.01 -3.42 -9.99
CA ASP A 56 23.86 -2.43 -10.68
C ASP A 56 24.33 -2.88 -12.09
N SER A 57 24.11 -4.15 -12.45
CA SER A 57 24.38 -4.67 -13.79
C SER A 57 23.20 -4.50 -14.76
N LEU A 58 22.05 -4.04 -14.28
CA LEU A 58 20.89 -3.70 -15.11
C LEU A 58 21.18 -2.42 -15.92
N SER A 59 20.41 -2.20 -17.00
CA SER A 59 20.57 -0.98 -17.78
C SER A 59 20.14 0.26 -17.00
N GLU A 60 20.64 1.41 -17.41
CA GLU A 60 20.29 2.70 -16.81
C GLU A 60 18.78 2.94 -16.82
N GLY A 61 18.11 2.64 -17.96
CA GLY A 61 16.65 2.74 -18.06
C GLY A 61 15.91 1.80 -17.11
N MET A 62 16.44 0.59 -16.89
CA MET A 62 15.86 -0.34 -15.91
C MET A 62 16.00 0.17 -14.47
N LEU A 63 17.17 0.70 -14.11
CA LEU A 63 17.42 1.26 -12.79
C LEU A 63 16.55 2.47 -12.53
N PHE A 64 16.42 3.36 -13.51
CA PHE A 64 15.57 4.55 -13.41
C PHE A 64 14.08 4.19 -13.35
N GLY A 65 13.62 3.25 -14.19
CA GLY A 65 12.26 2.74 -14.12
C GLY A 65 11.94 2.05 -12.78
N TRP A 66 12.93 1.38 -12.18
CA TRP A 66 12.80 0.80 -10.84
C TRP A 66 12.70 1.90 -9.77
N GLU A 67 13.55 2.93 -9.81
CA GLU A 67 13.49 4.07 -8.88
C GLU A 67 12.13 4.76 -8.91
N LEU A 68 11.59 5.03 -10.11
CA LEU A 68 10.24 5.58 -10.26
C LEU A 68 9.17 4.62 -9.73
N ALA A 69 9.37 3.30 -9.87
CA ALA A 69 8.47 2.33 -9.28
C ALA A 69 8.49 2.41 -7.75
N GLU A 70 9.68 2.45 -7.13
CA GLU A 70 9.86 2.67 -5.67
C GLU A 70 9.16 3.95 -5.22
N GLU A 71 9.39 5.09 -5.90
CA GLU A 71 8.74 6.37 -5.61
C GLU A 71 7.20 6.26 -5.66
N SER A 72 6.66 5.45 -6.58
CA SER A 72 5.21 5.27 -6.69
C SER A 72 4.58 4.62 -5.44
N PHE A 73 5.36 3.87 -4.65
CA PHE A 73 4.92 3.27 -3.39
C PHE A 73 5.10 4.22 -2.19
N ASP A 74 6.00 5.19 -2.28
CA ASP A 74 6.29 6.16 -1.21
C ASP A 74 5.23 7.25 -1.06
N PHE A 75 4.26 7.34 -1.98
CA PHE A 75 3.13 8.24 -1.81
C PHE A 75 2.19 7.75 -0.71
N ASP A 76 2.37 8.31 0.48
CA ASP A 76 1.44 8.19 1.58
C ASP A 76 0.01 8.50 1.12
N ARG A 77 -0.89 7.59 1.46
CA ARG A 77 -2.30 7.79 1.21
C ARG A 77 -2.81 9.00 2.02
N PRO A 78 -3.70 9.84 1.45
CA PRO A 78 -4.28 10.92 2.23
C PRO A 78 -5.00 10.37 3.46
N PRO A 79 -4.97 11.11 4.59
CA PRO A 79 -5.70 10.73 5.78
C PRO A 79 -7.20 10.58 5.45
N ALA A 80 -7.93 9.83 6.27
CA ALA A 80 -9.38 9.78 6.13
C ALA A 80 -10.00 11.18 6.27
N PRO A 81 -11.15 11.45 5.63
CA PRO A 81 -11.81 12.75 5.73
C PRO A 81 -12.07 13.12 7.20
N PRO A 82 -12.02 14.41 7.54
CA PRO A 82 -12.03 14.89 8.92
C PRO A 82 -13.33 14.57 9.67
N SER A 83 -14.44 14.42 8.94
CA SER A 83 -15.67 13.86 9.44
C SER A 83 -16.31 12.93 8.42
N GLY A 84 -17.30 12.17 8.87
CA GLY A 84 -18.09 11.31 7.99
C GLY A 84 -19.25 12.02 7.29
N ALA A 85 -19.35 13.35 7.40
CA ALA A 85 -20.33 14.15 6.68
C ALA A 85 -20.08 14.09 5.16
N THR A 86 -21.15 14.15 4.38
CA THR A 86 -21.05 14.04 2.91
C THR A 86 -20.22 15.17 2.30
N ASP A 87 -20.38 16.40 2.79
CA ASP A 87 -19.66 17.57 2.26
C ASP A 87 -18.14 17.46 2.52
N ASP A 88 -17.75 17.00 3.72
CA ASP A 88 -16.34 16.78 4.06
C ASP A 88 -15.74 15.63 3.24
N TYR A 89 -16.49 14.56 3.02
CA TYR A 89 -16.07 13.45 2.17
C TYR A 89 -15.87 13.92 0.73
N GLN A 90 -16.78 14.72 0.20
CA GLN A 90 -16.70 15.21 -1.17
C GLN A 90 -15.51 16.15 -1.35
N ALA A 91 -15.30 17.11 -0.44
CA ALA A 91 -14.15 18.01 -0.48
C ALA A 91 -12.83 17.23 -0.41
N TRP A 92 -12.74 16.26 0.50
CA TRP A 92 -11.58 15.36 0.59
C TRP A 92 -11.36 14.55 -0.69
N ALA A 93 -12.42 14.03 -1.29
CA ALA A 93 -12.33 13.23 -2.51
C ALA A 93 -11.87 14.07 -3.70
N ASP A 94 -12.41 15.28 -3.85
CA ASP A 94 -12.16 16.19 -4.97
C ASP A 94 -10.76 16.83 -4.90
N GLU A 95 -10.19 16.98 -3.70
CA GLU A 95 -8.88 17.62 -3.51
C GLU A 95 -7.79 16.60 -3.17
N GLU A 96 -7.84 16.01 -1.97
CA GLU A 96 -6.75 15.18 -1.44
C GLU A 96 -6.63 13.84 -2.17
N LEU A 97 -7.75 13.12 -2.31
CA LEU A 97 -7.76 11.82 -2.98
C LEU A 97 -7.46 11.95 -4.47
N ALA A 98 -8.08 12.91 -5.16
CA ALA A 98 -7.85 13.16 -6.58
C ALA A 98 -6.37 13.47 -6.86
N THR A 99 -5.77 14.37 -6.06
CA THR A 99 -4.34 14.72 -6.18
C THR A 99 -3.44 13.50 -5.93
N TRP A 100 -3.75 12.68 -4.92
CA TRP A 100 -2.98 11.47 -4.64
C TRP A 100 -3.06 10.45 -5.78
N ILE A 101 -4.26 10.21 -6.33
CA ILE A 101 -4.46 9.31 -7.49
C ILE A 101 -3.69 9.84 -8.70
N GLU A 102 -3.79 11.14 -8.99
CA GLU A 102 -3.10 11.76 -10.13
C GLU A 102 -1.59 11.61 -10.03
N ARG A 103 -1.00 11.92 -8.87
CA ARG A 103 0.45 11.77 -8.64
C ARG A 103 0.87 10.31 -8.81
N LYS A 104 0.19 9.38 -8.13
CA LYS A 104 0.52 7.94 -8.20
C LYS A 104 0.39 7.41 -9.62
N THR A 105 -0.69 7.73 -10.34
CA THR A 105 -0.90 7.25 -11.72
C THR A 105 0.08 7.86 -12.71
N THR A 106 0.47 9.12 -12.52
CA THR A 106 1.52 9.78 -13.33
C THR A 106 2.87 9.11 -13.13
N THR A 107 3.29 8.87 -11.89
CA THR A 107 4.56 8.19 -11.60
C THR A 107 4.56 6.75 -12.12
N VAL A 108 3.47 6.01 -11.94
CA VAL A 108 3.33 4.66 -12.51
C VAL A 108 3.42 4.68 -14.03
N SER A 109 2.83 5.68 -14.70
CA SER A 109 2.92 5.82 -16.15
C SER A 109 4.35 6.13 -16.61
N ALA A 110 5.09 6.96 -15.86
CA ALA A 110 6.49 7.27 -16.15
C ALA A 110 7.38 6.04 -15.94
N ALA A 111 7.27 5.37 -14.78
CA ALA A 111 7.99 4.14 -14.46
C ALA A 111 7.75 3.08 -15.54
N ARG A 112 6.49 2.87 -15.93
CA ARG A 112 6.14 1.94 -16.99
C ARG A 112 6.82 2.28 -18.32
N GLY A 113 6.88 3.56 -18.70
CA GLY A 113 7.52 3.97 -19.96
C GLY A 113 9.00 3.59 -20.01
N GLU A 114 9.72 3.75 -18.89
CA GLU A 114 11.12 3.36 -18.77
C GLU A 114 11.28 1.82 -18.73
N LEU A 115 10.45 1.15 -17.94
CA LEU A 115 10.46 -0.31 -17.80
C LEU A 115 10.10 -1.03 -19.11
N ASP A 116 9.16 -0.50 -19.89
CA ASP A 116 8.77 -1.06 -21.19
C ASP A 116 9.93 -0.94 -22.21
N GLN A 117 10.71 0.15 -22.17
CA GLN A 117 11.90 0.31 -23.02
C GLN A 117 13.03 -0.66 -22.58
N ALA A 118 13.32 -0.71 -21.29
CA ALA A 118 14.31 -1.61 -20.70
C ALA A 118 13.99 -3.10 -20.98
N ALA A 119 12.71 -3.47 -20.96
CA ALA A 119 12.24 -4.81 -21.28
C ALA A 119 12.56 -5.28 -22.72
N GLU A 120 12.84 -4.37 -23.64
CA GLU A 120 13.27 -4.69 -25.01
C GLU A 120 14.76 -5.05 -25.10
N GLU A 121 15.57 -4.69 -24.10
CA GLU A 121 17.01 -4.94 -24.10
C GLU A 121 17.38 -6.37 -23.70
N SER A 122 16.61 -6.99 -22.80
CA SER A 122 16.84 -8.38 -22.39
C SER A 122 15.61 -9.06 -21.80
N LEU A 123 15.55 -10.39 -21.92
CA LEU A 123 14.50 -11.19 -21.29
C LEU A 123 14.49 -11.06 -19.77
N ARG A 124 15.66 -10.87 -19.14
CA ARG A 124 15.75 -10.66 -17.70
C ARG A 124 15.03 -9.39 -17.27
N GLN A 125 15.34 -8.26 -17.92
CA GLN A 125 14.68 -7.00 -17.62
C GLN A 125 13.18 -7.05 -17.93
N ARG A 126 12.78 -7.79 -18.98
CA ARG A 126 11.36 -8.04 -19.28
C ARG A 126 10.61 -8.77 -18.16
N ILE A 127 11.25 -9.73 -17.50
CA ILE A 127 10.66 -10.44 -16.34
C ILE A 127 10.43 -9.45 -15.19
N ILE A 128 11.48 -8.68 -14.85
CA ILE A 128 11.47 -7.74 -13.72
C ILE A 128 10.46 -6.62 -13.97
N ALA A 129 10.48 -6.01 -15.16
CA ALA A 129 9.55 -4.97 -15.57
C ALA A 129 8.09 -5.43 -15.46
N GLY A 130 7.79 -6.65 -15.91
CA GLY A 130 6.45 -7.23 -15.79
C GLY A 130 5.98 -7.36 -14.33
N ALA A 131 6.87 -7.77 -13.42
CA ALA A 131 6.53 -7.86 -12.00
C ALA A 131 6.32 -6.48 -11.35
N LEU A 132 7.24 -5.53 -11.57
CA LEU A 132 7.14 -4.16 -11.05
C LEU A 132 5.86 -3.46 -11.52
N VAL A 133 5.56 -3.54 -12.82
CA VAL A 133 4.32 -2.98 -13.38
C VAL A 133 3.09 -3.64 -12.75
N GLY A 134 3.15 -4.96 -12.50
CA GLY A 134 2.11 -5.67 -11.77
C GLY A 134 1.87 -5.11 -10.37
N LEU A 135 2.93 -4.96 -9.58
CA LEU A 135 2.89 -4.46 -8.21
C LEU A 135 2.34 -3.03 -8.14
N MET A 136 2.78 -2.16 -9.05
CA MET A 136 2.33 -0.76 -9.11
C MET A 136 0.82 -0.65 -9.35
N TYR A 137 0.28 -1.38 -10.32
CA TYR A 137 -1.16 -1.38 -10.59
C TYR A 137 -1.96 -2.09 -9.50
N GLU A 138 -1.43 -3.18 -8.92
CA GLU A 138 -2.04 -3.85 -7.77
C GLU A 138 -2.18 -2.87 -6.58
N SER A 139 -1.14 -2.10 -6.29
CA SER A 139 -1.13 -1.10 -5.21
C SER A 139 -2.26 -0.07 -5.38
N ILE A 140 -2.45 0.46 -6.59
CA ILE A 140 -3.55 1.40 -6.88
C ILE A 140 -4.91 0.72 -6.68
N GLY A 141 -5.09 -0.48 -7.23
CA GLY A 141 -6.35 -1.22 -7.11
C GLY A 141 -6.73 -1.51 -5.65
N ARG A 142 -5.75 -1.96 -4.84
CA ARG A 142 -5.97 -2.21 -3.39
C ARG A 142 -6.30 -0.93 -2.64
N ALA A 143 -5.59 0.17 -2.94
CA ALA A 143 -5.87 1.45 -2.32
C ALA A 143 -7.31 1.93 -2.59
N LEU A 144 -7.77 1.86 -3.84
CA LEU A 144 -9.15 2.22 -4.21
C LEU A 144 -10.20 1.35 -3.50
N ARG A 145 -10.00 0.02 -3.45
CA ARG A 145 -10.90 -0.89 -2.73
C ARG A 145 -10.98 -0.61 -1.23
N SER A 146 -9.92 -0.07 -0.65
CA SER A 146 -9.83 0.24 0.78
C SER A 146 -10.28 1.66 1.13
N LEU A 147 -10.94 2.38 0.23
CA LEU A 147 -11.52 3.70 0.52
C LEU A 147 -12.59 3.62 1.61
N PRO A 148 -12.54 4.53 2.62
CA PRO A 148 -13.51 4.51 3.70
C PRO A 148 -14.90 4.82 3.16
N VAL A 149 -15.91 4.13 3.68
CA VAL A 149 -17.31 4.45 3.41
C VAL A 149 -17.69 5.69 4.23
N PRO A 150 -18.29 6.74 3.65
CA PRO A 150 -18.76 7.90 4.40
C PRO A 150 -19.70 7.49 5.55
N ALA A 151 -19.51 8.07 6.75
CA ALA A 151 -20.30 7.68 7.92
C ALA A 151 -21.81 7.97 7.73
N THR A 152 -22.15 8.98 6.93
CA THR A 152 -23.55 9.30 6.58
C THR A 152 -24.27 8.16 5.87
N ILE A 153 -23.56 7.34 5.09
CA ILE A 153 -24.13 6.19 4.38
C ILE A 153 -23.77 4.86 5.03
N GLN A 154 -22.83 4.82 5.98
CA GLN A 154 -22.44 3.59 6.66
C GLN A 154 -23.57 2.97 7.49
N THR A 155 -24.51 3.78 7.97
CA THR A 155 -25.70 3.34 8.72
C THR A 155 -26.78 2.70 7.85
N ASP A 156 -26.75 2.99 6.53
CA ASP A 156 -27.61 2.35 5.54
C ASP A 156 -26.81 1.26 4.81
N ARG A 157 -27.11 0.01 5.14
CA ARG A 157 -26.38 -1.13 4.59
C ARG A 157 -26.48 -1.20 3.06
N GLU A 158 -27.64 -0.92 2.49
CA GLU A 158 -27.87 -1.01 1.04
C GLU A 158 -27.03 0.05 0.32
N ILE A 159 -27.06 1.30 0.80
CA ILE A 159 -26.27 2.38 0.20
C ILE A 159 -24.77 2.12 0.37
N ALA A 160 -24.33 1.64 1.53
CA ALA A 160 -22.93 1.27 1.76
C ALA A 160 -22.45 0.12 0.85
N GLU A 161 -23.32 -0.85 0.53
CA GLU A 161 -23.01 -1.91 -0.43
C GLU A 161 -22.87 -1.37 -1.85
N VAL A 162 -23.78 -0.48 -2.29
CA VAL A 162 -23.69 0.19 -3.59
C VAL A 162 -22.39 0.99 -3.71
N PHE A 163 -22.03 1.73 -2.66
CA PHE A 163 -20.79 2.51 -2.63
C PHE A 163 -19.55 1.62 -2.76
N ARG A 164 -19.48 0.51 -2.00
CA ARG A 164 -18.37 -0.46 -2.12
C ARG A 164 -18.31 -1.08 -3.51
N SER A 165 -19.47 -1.40 -4.12
CA SER A 165 -19.52 -1.90 -5.49
C SER A 165 -18.95 -0.90 -6.50
N ILE A 166 -19.15 0.40 -6.30
CA ILE A 166 -18.54 1.44 -7.14
C ILE A 166 -17.02 1.42 -6.99
N LEU A 167 -16.50 1.37 -5.75
CA LEU A 167 -15.06 1.30 -5.50
C LEU A 167 -14.41 0.07 -6.14
N VAL A 168 -15.05 -1.10 -6.01
CA VAL A 168 -14.61 -2.33 -6.68
C VAL A 168 -14.61 -2.16 -8.20
N SER A 169 -15.66 -1.59 -8.77
CA SER A 169 -15.75 -1.33 -10.21
C SER A 169 -14.64 -0.38 -10.69
N GLN A 170 -14.29 0.63 -9.90
CA GLN A 170 -13.20 1.55 -10.22
C GLN A 170 -11.81 0.91 -10.07
N ALA A 171 -11.64 -0.01 -9.13
CA ALA A 171 -10.39 -0.74 -8.94
C ALA A 171 -10.12 -1.80 -10.03
N ARG A 172 -11.18 -2.38 -10.60
CA ARG A 172 -11.11 -3.52 -11.54
C ARG A 172 -10.14 -3.31 -12.73
N PRO A 173 -10.10 -2.16 -13.42
CA PRO A 173 -9.15 -1.95 -14.51
C PRO A 173 -7.69 -2.13 -14.07
N TYR A 174 -7.34 -1.67 -12.86
CA TYR A 174 -6.00 -1.79 -12.29
C TYR A 174 -5.61 -3.24 -12.04
N PHE A 175 -6.50 -4.05 -11.47
CA PHE A 175 -6.25 -5.49 -11.35
C PHE A 175 -6.16 -6.19 -12.70
N GLY A 176 -6.91 -5.73 -13.70
CA GLY A 176 -6.77 -6.20 -15.09
C GLY A 176 -5.39 -5.89 -15.68
N PHE A 177 -4.84 -4.70 -15.41
CA PHE A 177 -3.47 -4.36 -15.80
C PHE A 177 -2.43 -5.20 -15.05
N ALA A 178 -2.59 -5.34 -13.73
CA ALA A 178 -1.70 -6.16 -12.90
C ALA A 178 -1.69 -7.63 -13.36
N THR A 179 -2.86 -8.20 -13.63
CA THR A 179 -3.01 -9.57 -14.15
C THR A 179 -2.21 -9.78 -15.43
N ARG A 180 -2.33 -8.87 -16.40
CA ARG A 180 -1.58 -8.96 -17.67
C ARG A 180 -0.08 -8.86 -17.45
N ALA A 181 0.35 -7.98 -16.55
CA ALA A 181 1.76 -7.78 -16.23
C ALA A 181 2.37 -9.02 -15.55
N TYR A 182 1.67 -9.61 -14.57
CA TYR A 182 2.08 -10.86 -13.93
C TYR A 182 2.06 -12.06 -14.89
N ASP A 183 1.07 -12.15 -15.77
CA ASP A 183 1.05 -13.18 -16.82
C ASP A 183 2.26 -13.05 -17.76
N ALA A 184 2.65 -11.82 -18.11
CA ALA A 184 3.83 -11.57 -18.92
C ALA A 184 5.11 -11.92 -18.17
N CYS A 185 5.26 -11.50 -16.91
CA CYS A 185 6.38 -11.89 -16.05
C CYS A 185 6.54 -13.41 -16.01
N ARG A 186 5.45 -14.13 -15.69
CA ARG A 186 5.43 -15.59 -15.60
C ARG A 186 5.89 -16.26 -16.89
N GLN A 187 5.32 -15.86 -18.02
CA GLN A 187 5.66 -16.44 -19.33
C GLN A 187 7.12 -16.20 -19.71
N ASN A 188 7.62 -14.98 -19.48
CA ASN A 188 9.01 -14.65 -19.76
C ASN A 188 9.97 -15.38 -18.81
N ALA A 189 9.60 -15.60 -17.55
CA ALA A 189 10.43 -16.36 -16.59
C ALA A 189 10.55 -17.84 -16.97
N LEU A 190 9.46 -18.46 -17.45
CA LEU A 190 9.48 -19.85 -17.93
C LEU A 190 10.41 -20.06 -19.13
N GLY A 191 10.43 -19.09 -20.05
CA GLY A 191 11.29 -19.08 -21.25
C GLY A 191 12.66 -18.41 -21.04
N GLY A 192 12.92 -17.85 -19.86
CA GLY A 192 14.06 -16.99 -19.58
C GLY A 192 15.31 -17.72 -19.07
N PRO A 193 16.29 -16.94 -18.55
CA PRO A 193 17.49 -17.49 -17.91
C PRO A 193 17.14 -18.47 -16.77
N ALA A 194 17.93 -19.52 -16.61
CA ALA A 194 17.67 -20.55 -15.59
C ALA A 194 17.59 -19.98 -14.16
N GLY A 195 18.43 -18.99 -13.85
CA GLY A 195 18.45 -18.30 -12.56
C GLY A 195 17.24 -17.42 -12.27
N MET A 196 16.39 -17.13 -13.26
CA MET A 196 15.19 -16.30 -13.09
C MET A 196 13.89 -17.13 -13.11
N ARG A 197 13.96 -18.47 -13.22
CA ARG A 197 12.76 -19.32 -13.38
C ARG A 197 11.80 -19.24 -12.18
N HIS A 198 12.31 -19.04 -10.97
CA HIS A 198 11.51 -18.92 -9.75
C HIS A 198 10.56 -17.71 -9.77
N TRP A 199 10.86 -16.69 -10.58
CA TRP A 199 9.95 -15.57 -10.82
C TRP A 199 8.63 -16.00 -11.46
N SER A 200 8.60 -17.14 -12.16
CA SER A 200 7.36 -17.70 -12.68
C SER A 200 6.38 -18.05 -11.55
N ASP A 201 6.87 -18.70 -10.50
CA ASP A 201 6.05 -19.12 -9.37
C ASP A 201 5.58 -17.92 -8.56
N TYR A 202 6.47 -16.95 -8.33
CA TYR A 202 6.13 -15.68 -7.69
C TYR A 202 5.02 -14.94 -8.46
N CYS A 203 5.19 -14.69 -9.76
CA CYS A 203 4.23 -13.95 -10.56
C CYS A 203 2.90 -14.72 -10.73
N ALA A 204 2.92 -16.04 -10.74
CA ALA A 204 1.70 -16.86 -10.69
C ALA A 204 0.97 -16.69 -9.36
N ALA A 205 1.66 -16.88 -8.23
CA ALA A 205 1.08 -16.74 -6.90
C ALA A 205 0.52 -15.32 -6.66
N ARG A 206 1.26 -14.29 -7.11
CA ARG A 206 0.84 -12.89 -6.98
C ARG A 206 -0.44 -12.59 -7.76
N LYS A 207 -0.54 -13.12 -8.98
CA LYS A 207 -1.76 -13.04 -9.79
C LYS A 207 -2.93 -13.73 -9.11
N ASP A 208 -2.72 -14.94 -8.58
CA ASP A 208 -3.77 -15.72 -7.92
C ASP A 208 -4.25 -15.05 -6.62
N TYR A 209 -3.42 -14.20 -6.01
CA TYR A 209 -3.75 -13.40 -4.83
C TYR A 209 -4.36 -12.02 -5.15
N LEU A 210 -4.61 -11.71 -6.43
CA LEU A 210 -5.32 -10.49 -6.79
C LEU A 210 -6.79 -10.57 -6.37
N PRO A 211 -7.36 -9.50 -5.79
CA PRO A 211 -8.73 -9.52 -5.31
C PRO A 211 -9.70 -9.18 -6.47
N VAL A 212 -9.83 -10.10 -7.44
CA VAL A 212 -10.60 -9.91 -8.69
C VAL A 212 -12.04 -10.46 -8.64
N ASP A 213 -12.34 -11.39 -7.73
CA ASP A 213 -13.58 -12.19 -7.73
C ASP A 213 -14.64 -11.78 -6.68
N GLU A 214 -14.57 -10.55 -6.16
CA GLU A 214 -15.56 -10.01 -5.21
C GLU A 214 -16.18 -8.70 -5.70
#